data_AF-A0A087H0W3-F1
#
_entry.id   AF-A0A087H0W3-F1
#
_cell.length_a   1.000
_cell.length_b   1.000
_cell.length_c   1.000
_cell.angle_alpha   90.00
_cell.angle_beta   90.00
_cell.angle_gamma   90.00
#
_symmetry.space_group_name_H-M   'P 1'
#
loop_
_entity.id
_entity.type
_entity.pdbx_description
1 polymer ?
#
loop_
_entity_poly.entity_id
_entity_poly.type
_entity_poly.pdbx_seq_one_letter_code
_entity_poly.pdbx_strand_id
1 'polypeptide(L)'
;MTNLETYLALQLPVIDFRDLKPGTVKWDSVRSDARKAMEDYGCFEGLFDKVTAEVRKAVFEASEELFRLPLETKQRTVSDVKYRGYVGQNPTNPMYEGVGIDMAENSEKVNEFTQLLWPQGNISFSEAVLLFTKQVSELDFKIRRMVMESFGLEETYIEEHLKSTKCLMRMMKYRGVDDTEKKELGMEAHTDRNVLAIICQNNVKDGIEVKSKDGKHWIKANPSQDSSFLVIGGSILHVLLNGRVRAAVHRVMRMGTKTRYSAGLFSMPNTEDLIYAPEKMVDAEYPRLFKPFDFEAYYKFTSEGSGRRDLSAKVDAFTEKLWPQGNNSFSTTIQSYSKKLSELDITIRRMIMESFGLVKYIDEHLHSTNYLLRVMKYKGPDTEETKLGLNAHTDKNIVTILYQNHVEGLEVQTKDNNWIKVKPSQDSFIVMIGDSLHVCLWFLSTFLHNRVFALRTRTNSMVFNVTGTAKWSIVLSVSPCDDDRNRDEILTRIVLNSESRTYREFAK
;
A
#
# COMPACT_ATOMS: atom_id res chain seq x y z
N MET A 1 -14.86 45.44 7.93
CA MET A 1 -15.82 44.40 7.57
C MET A 1 -15.14 43.05 7.73
N THR A 2 -15.22 42.50 8.94
CA THR A 2 -14.82 41.13 9.25
C THR A 2 -15.85 40.18 8.64
N ASN A 3 -15.45 39.41 7.63
CA ASN A 3 -16.31 38.38 7.04
C ASN A 3 -16.61 37.32 8.10
N LEU A 4 -17.84 37.35 8.63
CA LEU A 4 -18.47 36.19 9.24
C LEU A 4 -18.75 35.17 8.13
N GLU A 5 -17.73 34.44 7.70
CA GLU A 5 -17.97 33.10 7.17
C GLU A 5 -18.13 32.18 8.37
N THR A 6 -19.38 31.90 8.69
CA THR A 6 -19.81 30.84 9.60
C THR A 6 -19.08 29.57 9.17
N TYR A 7 -18.09 29.12 9.96
CA TYR A 7 -17.50 27.78 9.82
C TYR A 7 -18.58 26.75 10.13
N LEU A 8 -19.48 26.48 9.18
CA LEU A 8 -20.28 25.27 9.21
C LEU A 8 -19.29 24.11 9.28
N ALA A 9 -19.35 23.34 10.36
CA ALA A 9 -18.53 22.14 10.49
C ALA A 9 -18.79 21.29 9.25
N LEU A 10 -17.73 20.99 8.48
CA LEU A 10 -17.82 20.05 7.37
C LEU A 10 -18.40 18.73 7.92
N GLN A 11 -19.47 18.25 7.29
CA GLN A 11 -20.14 16.99 7.63
C GLN A 11 -20.15 16.09 6.40
N LEU A 12 -20.10 14.78 6.64
CA LEU A 12 -20.26 13.80 5.57
C LEU A 12 -21.71 13.78 5.10
N PRO A 13 -21.98 13.50 3.81
CA PRO A 13 -23.33 13.25 3.34
C PRO A 13 -23.96 12.07 4.09
N VAL A 14 -25.24 12.19 4.45
CA VAL A 14 -26.04 11.12 5.03
C VAL A 14 -26.98 10.57 3.96
N ILE A 15 -26.92 9.28 3.70
CA ILE A 15 -27.66 8.61 2.63
C ILE A 15 -28.51 7.49 3.20
N ASP A 16 -29.79 7.48 2.85
CA ASP A 16 -30.78 6.56 3.41
C ASP A 16 -30.96 5.30 2.54
N PHE A 17 -30.54 4.14 3.06
CA PHE A 17 -30.65 2.85 2.37
C PHE A 17 -31.87 2.01 2.78
N ARG A 18 -32.77 2.59 3.58
CA ARG A 18 -34.01 1.95 4.06
C ARG A 18 -35.08 1.91 2.96
N ASP A 19 -35.79 0.79 2.89
CA ASP A 19 -36.88 0.55 1.93
C ASP A 19 -36.55 0.87 0.46
N LEU A 20 -35.32 0.56 0.04
CA LEU A 20 -34.89 0.76 -1.35
C LEU A 20 -35.09 -0.50 -2.19
N LYS A 21 -35.71 -0.31 -3.37
CA LYS A 21 -35.91 -1.35 -4.38
C LYS A 21 -35.32 -0.89 -5.72
N PRO A 22 -34.51 -1.72 -6.40
CA PRO A 22 -34.00 -1.42 -7.74
C PRO A 22 -35.11 -1.02 -8.72
N GLY A 23 -34.80 -0.09 -9.63
CA GLY A 23 -35.73 0.38 -10.68
C GLY A 23 -36.81 1.37 -10.21
N THR A 24 -36.76 1.86 -8.97
CA THR A 24 -37.68 2.88 -8.46
C THR A 24 -37.06 4.28 -8.55
N VAL A 25 -37.89 5.34 -8.59
CA VAL A 25 -37.39 6.74 -8.55
C VAL A 25 -36.53 7.01 -7.32
N LYS A 26 -36.90 6.42 -6.17
CA LYS A 26 -36.12 6.53 -4.92
C LYS A 26 -34.73 5.89 -5.08
N TRP A 27 -34.64 4.76 -5.78
CA TRP A 27 -33.36 4.12 -6.11
C TRP A 27 -32.47 5.02 -6.96
N ASP A 28 -33.01 5.61 -8.04
CA ASP A 28 -32.23 6.48 -8.92
C ASP A 28 -31.70 7.72 -8.19
N SER A 29 -32.52 8.33 -7.33
CA SER A 29 -32.10 9.46 -6.50
C SER A 29 -30.97 9.07 -5.54
N VAL A 30 -31.16 8.01 -4.75
CA VAL A 30 -30.14 7.56 -3.78
C VAL A 30 -28.87 7.11 -4.48
N ARG A 31 -28.99 6.47 -5.65
CA ARG A 31 -27.86 6.09 -6.49
C ARG A 31 -27.04 7.31 -6.91
N SER A 32 -27.71 8.39 -7.33
CA SER A 32 -27.06 9.65 -7.69
C SER A 32 -26.34 10.28 -6.49
N ASP A 33 -26.96 10.28 -5.32
CA ASP A 33 -26.36 10.81 -4.09
C ASP A 33 -25.14 9.99 -3.65
N ALA A 34 -25.24 8.65 -3.72
CA ALA A 34 -24.16 7.73 -3.39
C ALA A 34 -22.96 7.91 -4.33
N ARG A 35 -23.21 8.06 -5.64
CA ARG A 35 -22.18 8.36 -6.63
C ARG A 35 -21.46 9.66 -6.28
N LYS A 36 -22.21 10.75 -6.09
CA LYS A 36 -21.64 12.07 -5.79
C LYS A 36 -20.81 12.05 -4.51
N ALA A 37 -21.29 11.40 -3.46
CA ALA A 37 -20.54 11.28 -2.21
C ALA A 37 -19.23 10.48 -2.39
N MET A 38 -19.24 9.43 -3.20
CA MET A 38 -18.05 8.65 -3.54
C MET A 38 -17.05 9.42 -4.41
N GLU A 39 -17.50 10.26 -5.33
CA GLU A 39 -16.65 11.13 -6.17
C GLU A 39 -16.04 12.29 -5.36
N ASP A 40 -16.78 12.87 -4.41
CA ASP A 40 -16.35 14.06 -3.66
C ASP A 40 -15.59 13.72 -2.37
N TYR A 41 -16.08 12.75 -1.61
CA TYR A 41 -15.55 12.41 -0.29
C TYR A 41 -14.84 11.06 -0.29
N GLY A 42 -15.25 10.14 -1.17
CA GLY A 42 -14.83 8.73 -1.12
C GLY A 42 -15.49 7.95 0.01
N CYS A 43 -16.45 8.56 0.71
CA CYS A 43 -17.18 7.98 1.82
C CYS A 43 -18.49 8.75 2.08
N PHE A 44 -19.36 8.15 2.88
CA PHE A 44 -20.57 8.79 3.39
C PHE A 44 -21.08 8.05 4.62
N GLU A 45 -22.03 8.66 5.32
CA GLU A 45 -22.82 7.98 6.34
C GLU A 45 -24.03 7.31 5.69
N GLY A 46 -24.18 6.00 5.86
CA GLY A 46 -25.29 5.21 5.35
C GLY A 46 -26.26 4.81 6.46
N LEU A 47 -27.55 5.09 6.30
CA LEU A 47 -28.60 4.68 7.22
C LEU A 47 -29.17 3.33 6.78
N PHE A 48 -29.15 2.36 7.68
CA PHE A 48 -29.62 1.00 7.40
C PHE A 48 -30.16 0.33 8.65
N ASP A 49 -31.44 -0.04 8.61
CA ASP A 49 -32.25 -0.45 9.76
C ASP A 49 -32.36 -1.97 9.96
N LYS A 50 -32.01 -2.77 8.95
CA LYS A 50 -31.98 -4.24 9.08
C LYS A 50 -31.01 -4.72 10.15
N VAL A 51 -29.95 -3.96 10.43
CA VAL A 51 -29.03 -4.22 11.53
C VAL A 51 -29.55 -3.52 12.77
N THR A 52 -30.36 -4.24 13.53
CA THR A 52 -31.05 -3.70 14.71
C THR A 52 -30.07 -3.36 15.84
N ALA A 53 -30.56 -2.60 16.84
CA ALA A 53 -29.78 -2.26 18.02
C ALA A 53 -29.31 -3.52 18.78
N GLU A 54 -30.11 -4.58 18.78
CA GLU A 54 -29.77 -5.87 19.40
C GLU A 54 -28.60 -6.55 18.69
N VAL A 55 -28.60 -6.57 17.35
CA VAL A 55 -27.49 -7.15 16.56
C VAL A 55 -26.19 -6.36 16.77
N ARG A 56 -26.28 -5.03 16.80
CA ARG A 56 -25.12 -4.16 17.09
C ARG A 56 -24.58 -4.39 18.50
N LYS A 57 -25.47 -4.48 19.48
CA LYS A 57 -25.11 -4.77 20.86
C LYS A 57 -24.41 -6.12 20.96
N ALA A 58 -24.98 -7.16 20.35
CA ALA A 58 -24.42 -8.51 20.37
C ALA A 58 -23.00 -8.57 19.77
N VAL A 59 -22.75 -7.90 18.63
CA VAL A 59 -21.41 -7.90 18.03
C VAL A 59 -20.39 -7.11 18.87
N PHE A 60 -20.82 -6.06 19.59
CA PHE A 60 -19.94 -5.34 20.51
C PHE A 60 -19.65 -6.14 21.78
N GLU A 61 -20.65 -6.83 22.36
CA GLU A 61 -20.45 -7.75 23.49
C GLU A 61 -19.52 -8.91 23.11
N ALA A 62 -19.69 -9.49 21.91
CA ALA A 62 -18.78 -10.49 21.35
C ALA A 62 -17.36 -9.95 21.16
N SER A 63 -17.22 -8.70 20.70
CA SER A 63 -15.92 -8.03 20.58
C SER A 63 -15.26 -7.82 21.95
N GLU A 64 -16.01 -7.37 22.94
CA GLU A 64 -15.54 -7.18 24.32
C GLU A 64 -15.07 -8.49 24.94
N GLU A 65 -15.86 -9.57 24.77
CA GLU A 65 -15.51 -10.91 25.23
C GLU A 65 -14.18 -11.37 24.60
N LEU A 66 -14.06 -11.26 23.28
CA LEU A 66 -12.86 -11.65 22.53
C LEU A 66 -11.63 -10.87 23.01
N PHE A 67 -11.71 -9.53 23.17
CA PHE A 67 -10.55 -8.73 23.57
C PHE A 67 -10.17 -8.89 25.04
N ARG A 68 -11.06 -9.46 25.88
CA ARG A 68 -10.80 -9.81 27.28
C ARG A 68 -10.05 -11.14 27.42
N LEU A 69 -10.00 -11.97 26.37
CA LEU A 69 -9.21 -13.20 26.37
C LEU A 69 -7.72 -12.91 26.62
N PRO A 70 -6.97 -13.86 27.23
CA PRO A 70 -5.52 -13.77 27.37
C PRO A 70 -4.83 -13.51 26.04
N LEU A 71 -3.69 -12.82 26.07
CA LEU A 71 -2.92 -12.48 24.87
C LEU A 71 -2.53 -13.74 24.10
N GLU A 72 -2.11 -14.78 24.81
CA GLU A 72 -1.69 -16.07 24.27
C GLU A 72 -2.82 -16.76 23.51
N THR A 73 -4.07 -16.60 23.96
CA THR A 73 -5.25 -17.11 23.26
C THR A 73 -5.51 -16.32 21.98
N LYS A 74 -5.47 -14.99 22.05
CA LYS A 74 -5.67 -14.12 20.88
C LYS A 74 -4.59 -14.38 19.81
N GLN A 75 -3.34 -14.62 20.24
CA GLN A 75 -2.20 -14.91 19.37
C GLN A 75 -2.35 -16.19 18.54
N ARG A 76 -3.23 -17.13 18.93
CA ARG A 76 -3.55 -18.33 18.12
C ARG A 76 -4.23 -18.00 16.79
N THR A 77 -4.78 -16.80 16.67
CA THR A 77 -5.47 -16.32 15.47
C THR A 77 -4.59 -15.39 14.63
N VAL A 78 -3.30 -15.24 14.95
CA VAL A 78 -2.38 -14.44 14.11
C VAL A 78 -2.27 -15.11 12.74
N SER A 79 -2.31 -14.27 11.69
CA SER A 79 -2.18 -14.70 10.30
C SER A 79 -0.92 -14.10 9.68
N ASP A 80 -0.30 -14.84 8.77
CA ASP A 80 0.81 -14.34 7.93
C ASP A 80 0.37 -13.14 7.08
N VAL A 81 -0.93 -13.05 6.78
CA VAL A 81 -1.52 -11.91 6.06
C VAL A 81 -2.06 -10.91 7.08
N LYS A 82 -1.44 -9.73 7.12
CA LYS A 82 -1.81 -8.66 8.06
C LYS A 82 -3.31 -8.36 8.01
N TYR A 83 -3.90 -8.23 9.19
CA TYR A 83 -5.33 -7.94 9.42
C TYR A 83 -6.32 -9.08 9.12
N ARG A 84 -5.89 -10.28 8.72
CA ARG A 84 -6.74 -11.50 8.60
C ARG A 84 -6.68 -12.39 9.86
N GLY A 85 -6.54 -11.75 11.02
CA GLY A 85 -6.28 -12.40 12.29
C GLY A 85 -6.02 -11.40 13.39
N TYR A 86 -5.50 -11.84 14.53
CA TYR A 86 -5.12 -10.93 15.62
C TYR A 86 -3.95 -10.02 15.22
N VAL A 87 -4.13 -8.73 15.51
CA VAL A 87 -3.12 -7.68 15.40
C VAL A 87 -3.18 -6.86 16.68
N GLY A 88 -2.07 -6.77 17.41
CA GLY A 88 -1.97 -6.02 18.65
C GLY A 88 -0.52 -5.97 19.12
N GLN A 89 -0.27 -5.35 20.28
CA GLN A 89 1.08 -5.23 20.87
C GLN A 89 2.10 -4.53 19.96
N ASN A 90 1.66 -3.69 19.02
CA ASN A 90 2.56 -2.91 18.18
C ASN A 90 3.20 -1.80 19.04
N PRO A 91 4.54 -1.72 19.18
CA PRO A 91 5.20 -0.68 19.96
C PRO A 91 4.84 0.74 19.51
N THR A 92 4.56 0.93 18.21
CA THR A 92 4.16 2.23 17.64
C THR A 92 2.67 2.53 17.79
N ASN A 93 1.87 1.55 18.21
CA ASN A 93 0.44 1.72 18.51
C ASN A 93 -0.03 0.71 19.58
N PRO A 94 0.45 0.83 20.82
CA PRO A 94 0.21 -0.18 21.86
C PRO A 94 -1.24 -0.20 22.36
N MET A 95 -2.01 0.84 22.04
CA MET A 95 -3.39 1.04 22.51
C MET A 95 -4.44 0.47 21.55
N TYR A 96 -4.00 -0.09 20.42
CA TYR A 96 -4.84 -0.69 19.41
C TYR A 96 -4.75 -2.22 19.43
N GLU A 97 -5.91 -2.86 19.38
CA GLU A 97 -6.05 -4.27 19.05
C GLU A 97 -7.08 -4.46 17.94
N GLY A 98 -6.87 -5.43 17.07
CA GLY A 98 -7.81 -5.81 16.03
C GLY A 98 -7.79 -7.30 15.78
N VAL A 99 -8.93 -7.85 15.39
CA VAL A 99 -9.05 -9.23 14.90
C VAL A 99 -9.81 -9.20 13.59
N GLY A 100 -9.27 -9.88 12.58
CA GLY A 100 -9.96 -10.14 11.31
C GLY A 100 -10.38 -11.60 11.17
N ILE A 101 -11.61 -11.82 10.70
CA ILE A 101 -12.16 -13.12 10.35
C ILE A 101 -12.42 -13.10 8.84
N ASP A 102 -11.63 -13.87 8.09
CA ASP A 102 -11.78 -13.96 6.64
C ASP A 102 -12.98 -14.86 6.28
N MET A 103 -13.65 -14.55 5.16
CA MET A 103 -14.88 -15.25 4.72
C MET A 103 -15.94 -15.34 5.84
N ALA A 104 -16.16 -14.24 6.57
CA ALA A 104 -17.04 -14.21 7.74
C ALA A 104 -18.54 -14.44 7.42
N GLU A 105 -18.90 -14.47 6.14
CA GLU A 105 -20.20 -14.90 5.63
C GLU A 105 -20.39 -16.43 5.67
N ASN A 106 -19.30 -17.20 5.82
CA ASN A 106 -19.31 -18.66 5.87
C ASN A 106 -19.28 -19.14 7.33
N SER A 107 -20.31 -19.90 7.73
CA SER A 107 -20.44 -20.42 9.09
C SER A 107 -19.33 -21.40 9.49
N GLU A 108 -18.82 -22.21 8.56
CA GLU A 108 -17.70 -23.10 8.81
C GLU A 108 -16.43 -22.29 9.13
N LYS A 109 -16.15 -21.25 8.35
CA LYS A 109 -14.98 -20.37 8.58
C LYS A 109 -15.06 -19.59 9.87
N VAL A 110 -16.24 -19.07 10.22
CA VAL A 110 -16.45 -18.44 11.52
C VAL A 110 -16.26 -19.46 12.65
N ASN A 111 -16.77 -20.69 12.52
CA ASN A 111 -16.62 -21.72 13.56
C ASN A 111 -15.18 -22.22 13.71
N GLU A 112 -14.46 -22.43 12.60
CA GLU A 112 -13.01 -22.72 12.60
C GLU A 112 -12.26 -21.63 13.39
N PHE A 113 -12.54 -20.36 13.07
CA PHE A 113 -11.94 -19.22 13.78
C PHE A 113 -12.30 -19.18 15.26
N THR A 114 -13.58 -19.40 15.60
CA THR A 114 -14.06 -19.45 16.98
C THR A 114 -13.37 -20.55 17.77
N GLN A 115 -13.12 -21.73 17.18
CA GLN A 115 -12.44 -22.84 17.85
C GLN A 115 -10.97 -22.54 18.21
N LEU A 116 -10.29 -21.67 17.45
CA LEU A 116 -8.93 -21.23 17.80
C LEU A 116 -8.90 -20.40 19.10
N LEU A 117 -9.95 -19.61 19.34
CA LEU A 117 -10.10 -18.79 20.55
C LEU A 117 -10.72 -19.59 21.72
N TRP A 118 -11.77 -20.36 21.44
CA TRP A 118 -12.50 -21.19 22.38
C TRP A 118 -12.53 -22.64 21.88
N PRO A 119 -11.65 -23.53 22.34
CA PRO A 119 -11.57 -24.91 21.84
C PRO A 119 -12.87 -25.72 21.94
N GLN A 120 -13.76 -25.37 22.88
CA GLN A 120 -15.08 -26.00 23.03
C GLN A 120 -16.17 -25.33 22.19
N GLY A 121 -15.81 -24.34 21.38
CA GLY A 121 -16.72 -23.45 20.66
C GLY A 121 -17.29 -22.33 21.54
N ASN A 122 -17.88 -21.33 20.87
CA ASN A 122 -18.67 -20.26 21.47
C ASN A 122 -19.80 -19.90 20.49
N ILE A 123 -20.96 -20.53 20.68
CA ILE A 123 -22.11 -20.40 19.77
C ILE A 123 -22.58 -18.95 19.71
N SER A 124 -22.71 -18.30 20.86
CA SER A 124 -23.15 -16.90 20.95
C SER A 124 -22.23 -15.95 20.17
N PHE A 125 -20.91 -16.14 20.25
CA PHE A 125 -19.94 -15.37 19.47
C PHE A 125 -20.11 -15.64 17.97
N SER A 126 -20.13 -16.91 17.55
CA SER A 126 -20.28 -17.29 16.13
C SER A 126 -21.59 -16.74 15.54
N GLU A 127 -22.71 -16.87 16.24
CA GLU A 127 -24.02 -16.37 15.80
C GLU A 127 -24.04 -14.85 15.68
N ALA A 128 -23.47 -14.12 16.65
CA ALA A 128 -23.39 -12.67 16.59
C ALA A 128 -22.56 -12.19 15.39
N VAL A 129 -21.40 -12.82 15.13
CA VAL A 129 -20.55 -12.52 13.98
C VAL A 129 -21.26 -12.80 12.66
N LEU A 130 -21.87 -13.98 12.52
CA LEU A 130 -22.54 -14.41 11.29
C LEU A 130 -23.76 -13.53 10.99
N LEU A 131 -24.60 -13.26 11.99
CA LEU A 131 -25.79 -12.44 11.82
C LEU A 131 -25.43 -11.00 11.42
N PHE A 132 -24.47 -10.40 12.12
CA PHE A 132 -23.99 -9.07 11.78
C PHE A 132 -23.40 -9.03 10.37
N THR A 133 -22.51 -9.96 10.04
CA THR A 133 -21.84 -10.02 8.73
C THR A 133 -22.85 -10.19 7.60
N LYS A 134 -23.81 -11.11 7.75
CA LYS A 134 -24.86 -11.35 6.75
C LYS A 134 -25.73 -10.11 6.51
N GLN A 135 -26.12 -9.40 7.55
CA GLN A 135 -26.97 -8.22 7.38
C GLN A 135 -26.18 -7.04 6.78
N VAL A 136 -24.93 -6.82 7.21
CA VAL A 136 -24.08 -5.75 6.68
C VAL A 136 -23.65 -6.03 5.23
N SER A 137 -23.48 -7.30 4.84
CA SER A 137 -23.16 -7.65 3.44
C SER A 137 -24.33 -7.33 2.48
N GLU A 138 -25.58 -7.38 2.93
CA GLU A 138 -26.71 -6.89 2.13
C GLU A 138 -26.59 -5.38 1.81
N LEU A 139 -26.11 -4.59 2.77
CA LEU A 139 -25.84 -3.17 2.57
C LEU A 139 -24.66 -2.97 1.61
N ASP A 140 -23.58 -3.73 1.77
CA ASP A 140 -22.44 -3.72 0.85
C ASP A 140 -22.86 -4.01 -0.60
N PHE A 141 -23.61 -5.10 -0.82
CA PHE A 141 -24.07 -5.49 -2.15
C PHE A 141 -24.95 -4.41 -2.78
N LYS A 142 -25.85 -3.81 -1.98
CA LYS A 142 -26.71 -2.71 -2.42
C LYS A 142 -25.89 -1.48 -2.84
N ILE A 143 -24.91 -1.09 -2.04
CA ILE A 143 -24.07 0.08 -2.32
C ILE A 143 -23.19 -0.15 -3.54
N ARG A 144 -22.48 -1.29 -3.62
CA ARG A 144 -21.61 -1.58 -4.77
C ARG A 144 -22.40 -1.62 -6.07
N ARG A 145 -23.56 -2.27 -6.08
CA ARG A 145 -24.49 -2.24 -7.22
C ARG A 145 -24.86 -0.82 -7.61
N MET A 146 -25.36 -0.01 -6.68
CA MET A 146 -25.75 1.37 -6.97
C MET A 146 -24.60 2.17 -7.56
N VAL A 147 -23.42 2.12 -6.94
CA VAL A 147 -22.25 2.85 -7.43
C VAL A 147 -21.91 2.39 -8.85
N MET A 148 -21.86 1.09 -9.12
CA MET A 148 -21.52 0.58 -10.46
C MET A 148 -22.57 0.93 -11.52
N GLU A 149 -23.86 0.77 -11.22
CA GLU A 149 -24.96 1.20 -12.09
C GLU A 149 -24.87 2.70 -12.40
N SER A 150 -24.47 3.51 -11.41
CA SER A 150 -24.36 4.95 -11.58
C SER A 150 -23.31 5.36 -12.61
N PHE A 151 -22.32 4.51 -12.87
CA PHE A 151 -21.30 4.66 -13.91
C PHE A 151 -21.66 3.95 -15.23
N GLY A 152 -22.85 3.37 -15.32
CA GLY A 152 -23.34 2.71 -16.54
C GLY A 152 -22.66 1.37 -16.82
N LEU A 153 -22.17 0.69 -15.78
CA LEU A 153 -21.70 -0.68 -15.89
C LEU A 153 -22.88 -1.64 -16.11
N GLU A 154 -22.64 -2.68 -16.91
CA GLU A 154 -23.67 -3.64 -17.30
C GLU A 154 -24.03 -4.59 -16.15
N GLU A 155 -25.29 -5.04 -16.12
CA GLU A 155 -25.82 -5.93 -15.07
C GLU A 155 -24.98 -7.21 -14.91
N THR A 156 -24.51 -7.78 -16.02
CA THR A 156 -23.67 -8.98 -16.03
C THR A 156 -22.36 -8.77 -15.29
N TYR A 157 -21.66 -7.66 -15.57
CA TYR A 157 -20.43 -7.29 -14.89
C TYR A 157 -20.66 -7.05 -13.40
N ILE A 158 -21.76 -6.38 -13.03
CA ILE A 158 -22.10 -6.11 -11.63
C ILE A 158 -22.33 -7.42 -10.88
N GLU A 159 -23.13 -8.33 -11.44
CA GLU A 159 -23.38 -9.65 -10.85
C GLU A 159 -22.11 -10.48 -10.66
N GLU A 160 -21.22 -10.51 -11.66
CA GLU A 160 -19.93 -11.17 -11.57
C GLU A 160 -19.04 -10.55 -10.49
N HIS A 161 -18.99 -9.22 -10.43
CA HIS A 161 -18.24 -8.49 -9.40
C HIS A 161 -18.78 -8.75 -7.97
N LEU A 162 -20.10 -8.80 -7.80
CA LEU A 162 -20.69 -9.09 -6.49
C LEU A 162 -20.32 -10.50 -6.01
N LYS A 163 -20.27 -11.49 -6.92
CA LYS A 163 -19.90 -12.88 -6.62
C LYS A 163 -18.40 -13.10 -6.43
N SER A 164 -17.55 -12.28 -7.06
CA SER A 164 -16.09 -12.36 -6.94
C SER A 164 -15.53 -11.60 -5.73
N THR A 165 -16.34 -11.41 -4.68
CA THR A 165 -15.90 -10.76 -3.44
C THR A 165 -16.24 -11.62 -2.22
N LYS A 166 -15.37 -11.58 -1.22
CA LYS A 166 -15.55 -12.19 0.10
C LYS A 166 -15.64 -11.11 1.19
N CYS A 167 -16.27 -11.42 2.31
CA CYS A 167 -16.35 -10.48 3.43
C CYS A 167 -15.27 -10.78 4.48
N LEU A 168 -14.36 -9.84 4.67
CA LEU A 168 -13.48 -9.81 5.84
C LEU A 168 -14.16 -9.00 6.94
N MET A 169 -14.56 -9.65 8.03
CA MET A 169 -15.09 -8.98 9.22
C MET A 169 -13.93 -8.59 10.13
N ARG A 170 -13.90 -7.36 10.64
CA ARG A 170 -12.90 -6.91 11.61
C ARG A 170 -13.54 -6.34 12.86
N MET A 171 -13.10 -6.84 14.01
CA MET A 171 -13.36 -6.24 15.31
C MET A 171 -12.13 -5.43 15.71
N MET A 172 -12.34 -4.22 16.22
CA MET A 172 -11.27 -3.27 16.51
C MET A 172 -11.52 -2.58 17.84
N LYS A 173 -10.48 -2.53 18.68
CA LYS A 173 -10.48 -1.94 20.00
C LYS A 173 -9.41 -0.86 20.09
N TYR A 174 -9.79 0.30 20.59
CA TYR A 174 -8.89 1.40 20.90
C TYR A 174 -9.10 1.78 22.36
N ARG A 175 -8.05 1.65 23.18
CA ARG A 175 -8.11 2.08 24.57
C ARG A 175 -8.28 3.61 24.63
N GLY A 176 -9.10 4.10 25.54
CA GLY A 176 -9.21 5.54 25.80
C GLY A 176 -7.87 6.15 26.21
N VAL A 177 -7.85 7.47 26.33
CA VAL A 177 -6.73 8.25 26.85
C VAL A 177 -6.91 8.52 28.35
N ASP A 178 -5.81 8.54 29.10
CA ASP A 178 -5.86 8.79 30.55
C ASP A 178 -6.25 10.25 30.87
N ASP A 179 -6.02 11.16 29.92
CA ASP A 179 -6.31 12.59 30.03
C ASP A 179 -7.45 12.96 29.06
N THR A 180 -8.60 13.38 29.62
CA THR A 180 -9.80 13.69 28.85
C THR A 180 -9.67 14.88 27.90
N GLU A 181 -8.67 15.74 28.09
CA GLU A 181 -8.43 16.91 27.23
C GLU A 181 -7.45 16.62 26.08
N LYS A 182 -6.72 15.50 26.14
CA LYS A 182 -5.77 15.11 25.11
C LYS A 182 -6.45 14.35 23.97
N LYS A 183 -5.95 14.61 22.75
CA LYS A 183 -6.28 13.85 21.55
C LYS A 183 -5.04 13.11 21.10
N GLU A 184 -5.12 11.79 21.03
CA GLU A 184 -4.01 10.95 20.61
C GLU A 184 -4.36 10.21 19.33
N LEU A 185 -3.34 9.89 18.53
CA LEU A 185 -3.53 9.09 17.34
C LEU A 185 -3.87 7.64 17.75
N GLY A 186 -4.97 7.12 17.24
CA GLY A 186 -5.37 5.72 17.39
C GLY A 186 -4.98 4.87 16.18
N MET A 187 -5.01 5.44 14.98
CA MET A 187 -4.53 4.82 13.76
C MET A 187 -4.06 5.90 12.80
N GLU A 188 -2.91 5.69 12.16
CA GLU A 188 -2.36 6.63 11.18
C GLU A 188 -3.30 6.86 10.00
N ALA A 189 -3.09 7.99 9.32
CA ALA A 189 -3.79 8.30 8.07
C ALA A 189 -3.47 7.24 7.00
N HIS A 190 -4.50 6.62 6.44
CA HIS A 190 -4.38 5.58 5.42
C HIS A 190 -5.60 5.57 4.50
N THR A 191 -5.52 4.80 3.41
CA THR A 191 -6.66 4.40 2.60
C THR A 191 -6.92 2.91 2.79
N ASP A 192 -8.17 2.49 2.67
CA ASP A 192 -8.48 1.08 2.67
C ASP A 192 -8.11 0.43 1.33
N ARG A 193 -7.70 -0.84 1.40
CA ARG A 193 -7.22 -1.61 0.24
C ARG A 193 -8.32 -2.44 -0.41
N ASN A 194 -9.50 -2.50 0.17
CA ASN A 194 -10.62 -3.33 -0.25
C ASN A 194 -11.44 -2.62 -1.36
N VAL A 195 -12.59 -3.19 -1.72
CA VAL A 195 -13.59 -2.53 -2.58
C VAL A 195 -14.38 -1.50 -1.74
N LEU A 196 -14.99 -1.96 -0.66
CA LEU A 196 -15.84 -1.15 0.21
C LEU A 196 -15.64 -1.54 1.67
N ALA A 197 -15.48 -0.58 2.57
CA ALA A 197 -15.53 -0.79 4.01
C ALA A 197 -16.82 -0.21 4.59
N ILE A 198 -17.50 -0.97 5.43
CA ILE A 198 -18.69 -0.53 6.18
C ILE A 198 -18.39 -0.67 7.66
N ILE A 199 -18.27 0.47 8.36
CA ILE A 199 -17.86 0.52 9.76
C ILE A 199 -19.05 0.88 10.66
N CYS A 200 -19.34 -0.03 11.58
CA CYS A 200 -20.18 0.19 12.75
C CYS A 200 -19.31 0.66 13.92
N GLN A 201 -19.69 1.78 14.55
CA GLN A 201 -18.98 2.38 15.67
C GLN A 201 -19.90 2.41 16.89
N ASN A 202 -19.34 2.22 18.08
CA ASN A 202 -20.09 2.48 19.32
C ASN A 202 -20.19 4.00 19.59
N ASN A 203 -21.09 4.41 20.48
CA ASN A 203 -21.39 5.82 20.78
C ASN A 203 -20.31 6.55 21.61
N VAL A 204 -19.04 6.15 21.48
CA VAL A 204 -17.90 6.80 22.15
C VAL A 204 -17.48 8.04 21.36
N LYS A 205 -17.05 9.11 22.05
CA LYS A 205 -16.66 10.40 21.43
C LYS A 205 -15.42 10.31 20.51
N ASP A 206 -14.74 9.17 20.51
CA ASP A 206 -13.58 8.82 19.68
C ASP A 206 -14.00 8.45 18.28
N GLY A 207 -13.23 8.87 17.29
CA GLY A 207 -13.77 8.89 15.94
C GLY A 207 -12.77 8.68 14.84
N ILE A 208 -13.32 8.13 13.77
CA ILE A 208 -12.72 8.18 12.45
C ILE A 208 -12.83 9.62 11.94
N GLU A 209 -11.72 10.13 11.41
CA GLU A 209 -11.67 11.39 10.70
C GLU A 209 -11.27 11.14 9.25
N VAL A 210 -12.00 11.74 8.31
CA VAL A 210 -11.75 11.60 6.86
C VAL A 210 -11.15 12.89 6.33
N LYS A 211 -10.10 12.77 5.52
CA LYS A 211 -9.43 13.91 4.91
C LYS A 211 -10.27 14.42 3.73
N SER A 212 -10.63 15.69 3.79
CA SER A 212 -11.31 16.42 2.71
C SER A 212 -10.57 16.37 1.36
N LYS A 213 -11.28 16.66 0.27
CA LYS A 213 -10.78 16.59 -1.11
C LYS A 213 -9.63 17.56 -1.37
N ASP A 214 -9.66 18.72 -0.74
CA ASP A 214 -8.59 19.73 -0.82
C ASP A 214 -7.34 19.37 0.00
N GLY A 215 -7.42 18.31 0.83
CA GLY A 215 -6.34 17.86 1.69
C GLY A 215 -6.08 18.74 2.91
N LYS A 216 -6.88 19.77 3.17
CA LYS A 216 -6.65 20.78 4.22
C LYS A 216 -7.39 20.45 5.52
N HIS A 217 -8.56 19.83 5.43
CA HIS A 217 -9.45 19.62 6.57
C HIS A 217 -9.68 18.14 6.88
N TRP A 218 -9.91 17.84 8.16
CA TRP A 218 -10.37 16.54 8.66
C TRP A 218 -11.84 16.64 9.06
N ILE A 219 -12.66 15.78 8.46
CA ILE A 219 -14.11 15.70 8.66
C ILE A 219 -14.37 14.57 9.65
N LYS A 220 -15.09 14.84 10.74
CA LYS A 220 -15.44 13.81 11.72
C LYS A 220 -16.56 12.93 11.16
N ALA A 221 -16.35 11.62 11.19
CA ALA A 221 -17.30 10.62 10.74
C ALA A 221 -18.03 9.98 11.93
N ASN A 222 -18.67 10.82 12.75
CA ASN A 222 -19.46 10.36 13.88
C ASN A 222 -20.83 9.86 13.39
N PRO A 223 -21.35 8.74 13.91
CA PRO A 223 -22.69 8.28 13.58
C PRO A 223 -23.72 9.31 14.08
N SER A 224 -24.67 9.67 13.22
CA SER A 224 -25.78 10.57 13.56
C SER A 224 -26.90 9.85 14.34
N GLN A 225 -27.02 8.53 14.20
CA GLN A 225 -28.02 7.70 14.88
C GLN A 225 -27.59 6.23 14.97
N ASP A 226 -28.34 5.44 15.74
CA ASP A 226 -28.01 4.03 15.99
C ASP A 226 -28.08 3.15 14.72
N SER A 227 -28.77 3.57 13.66
CA SER A 227 -28.84 2.87 12.36
C SER A 227 -27.74 3.30 11.38
N SER A 228 -26.82 4.16 11.81
CA SER A 228 -25.76 4.69 10.95
C SER A 228 -24.58 3.75 10.80
N PHE A 229 -24.00 3.76 9.60
CA PHE A 229 -22.73 3.14 9.26
C PHE A 229 -21.87 4.14 8.52
N LEU A 230 -20.56 4.13 8.76
CA LEU A 230 -19.63 4.83 7.89
C LEU A 230 -19.27 3.92 6.72
N VAL A 231 -19.55 4.36 5.51
CA VAL A 231 -19.24 3.65 4.27
C VAL A 231 -18.05 4.32 3.61
N ILE A 232 -16.99 3.56 3.30
CA ILE A 232 -15.76 4.07 2.71
C ILE A 232 -15.44 3.29 1.43
N GLY A 233 -15.23 4.01 0.32
CA GLY A 233 -14.70 3.47 -0.92
C GLY A 233 -13.22 3.16 -0.78
N GLY A 234 -12.85 1.89 -1.00
CA GLY A 234 -11.47 1.44 -0.93
C GLY A 234 -10.71 1.63 -2.24
N SER A 235 -9.42 1.32 -2.20
CA SER A 235 -8.50 1.49 -3.33
C SER A 235 -8.89 0.63 -4.54
N ILE A 236 -9.53 -0.53 -4.32
CA ILE A 236 -9.97 -1.38 -5.44
C ILE A 236 -11.15 -0.74 -6.16
N LEU A 237 -12.12 -0.15 -5.44
CA LEU A 237 -13.21 0.57 -6.08
C LEU A 237 -12.70 1.79 -6.87
N HIS A 238 -11.69 2.49 -6.34
CA HIS A 238 -11.00 3.57 -7.05
C HIS A 238 -10.38 3.08 -8.36
N VAL A 239 -9.71 1.92 -8.36
CA VAL A 239 -9.12 1.32 -9.56
C VAL A 239 -10.20 0.86 -10.55
N LEU A 240 -11.20 0.11 -10.09
CA LEU A 240 -12.27 -0.43 -10.94
C LEU A 240 -13.04 0.69 -11.65
N LEU A 241 -13.19 1.86 -11.03
CA LEU A 241 -13.87 3.01 -11.61
C LEU A 241 -12.92 4.01 -12.28
N ASN A 242 -11.69 3.57 -12.57
CA ASN A 242 -10.62 4.31 -13.25
C ASN A 242 -10.39 5.71 -12.65
N GLY A 243 -10.34 5.78 -11.32
CA GLY A 243 -10.00 6.99 -10.58
C GLY A 243 -11.18 7.92 -10.27
N ARG A 244 -12.39 7.63 -10.78
CA ARG A 244 -13.56 8.51 -10.62
C ARG A 244 -14.09 8.56 -9.18
N VAL A 245 -14.07 7.43 -8.47
CA VAL A 245 -14.36 7.37 -7.04
C VAL A 245 -13.08 7.55 -6.24
N ARG A 246 -13.09 8.37 -5.19
CA ARG A 246 -11.90 8.59 -4.37
C ARG A 246 -11.71 7.48 -3.34
N ALA A 247 -10.47 6.99 -3.20
CA ALA A 247 -10.08 6.23 -2.01
C ALA A 247 -9.88 7.20 -0.83
N ALA A 248 -10.81 7.19 0.13
CA ALA A 248 -10.81 8.19 1.20
C ALA A 248 -9.64 7.98 2.17
N VAL A 249 -8.78 8.99 2.30
CA VAL A 249 -7.74 9.00 3.32
C VAL A 249 -8.39 9.27 4.67
N HIS A 250 -8.24 8.38 5.63
CA HIS A 250 -8.86 8.50 6.94
C HIS A 250 -7.91 8.05 8.06
N ARG A 251 -8.17 8.52 9.28
CA ARG A 251 -7.40 8.20 10.50
C ARG A 251 -8.34 7.97 11.67
N VAL A 252 -7.81 7.44 12.78
CA VAL A 252 -8.56 7.32 14.03
C VAL A 252 -7.92 8.18 15.10
N MET A 253 -8.73 9.00 15.79
CA MET A 253 -8.32 9.79 16.94
C MET A 253 -8.96 9.23 18.23
N ARG A 254 -8.16 9.12 19.29
CA ARG A 254 -8.56 8.70 20.64
C ARG A 254 -8.69 9.91 21.56
N MET A 255 -9.73 9.99 22.37
CA MET A 255 -10.17 11.11 23.20
C MET A 255 -11.02 10.65 24.39
N GLY A 256 -10.78 11.21 25.58
CA GLY A 256 -11.49 10.74 26.76
C GLY A 256 -11.14 9.30 27.16
N THR A 257 -11.71 8.85 28.29
CA THR A 257 -11.24 7.66 29.00
C THR A 257 -11.93 6.36 28.58
N LYS A 258 -12.99 6.43 27.77
CA LYS A 258 -13.76 5.24 27.38
C LYS A 258 -13.07 4.50 26.23
N THR A 259 -12.98 3.18 26.36
CA THR A 259 -12.53 2.31 25.26
C THR A 259 -13.52 2.35 24.10
N ARG A 260 -13.02 2.57 22.90
CA ARG A 260 -13.80 2.54 21.67
C ARG A 260 -13.74 1.16 21.02
N TYR A 261 -14.90 0.63 20.69
CA TYR A 261 -15.06 -0.58 19.89
C TYR A 261 -15.68 -0.21 18.55
N SER A 262 -15.16 -0.81 17.48
CA SER A 262 -15.77 -0.73 16.16
C SER A 262 -15.71 -2.10 15.48
N ALA A 263 -16.77 -2.40 14.73
CA ALA A 263 -16.90 -3.60 13.93
C ALA A 263 -17.04 -3.16 12.47
N GLY A 264 -16.25 -3.74 11.58
CA GLY A 264 -16.24 -3.36 10.17
C GLY A 264 -16.33 -4.56 9.24
N LEU A 265 -17.12 -4.44 8.18
CA LEU A 265 -17.13 -5.38 7.07
C LEU A 265 -16.32 -4.79 5.92
N PHE A 266 -15.37 -5.57 5.40
CA PHE A 266 -14.47 -5.18 4.33
C PHE A 266 -14.66 -6.12 3.15
N SER A 267 -15.10 -5.59 2.02
CA SER A 267 -15.40 -6.37 0.81
C SER A 267 -14.12 -6.55 0.00
N MET A 268 -13.56 -7.76 0.04
CA MET A 268 -12.27 -8.09 -0.54
C MET A 268 -12.48 -8.83 -1.86
N PRO A 269 -11.72 -8.54 -2.92
CA PRO A 269 -11.67 -9.42 -4.09
C PRO A 269 -11.37 -10.87 -3.68
N ASN A 270 -12.10 -11.79 -4.28
CA ASN A 270 -11.99 -13.23 -4.11
C ASN A 270 -11.98 -13.88 -5.51
N THR A 271 -10.99 -13.47 -6.31
CA THR A 271 -10.75 -13.97 -7.65
C THR A 271 -9.24 -14.09 -7.87
N GLU A 272 -8.85 -15.02 -8.75
CA GLU A 272 -7.49 -15.14 -9.27
C GLU A 272 -7.27 -14.20 -10.47
N ASP A 273 -8.33 -13.55 -10.96
CA ASP A 273 -8.26 -12.58 -12.04
C ASP A 273 -7.57 -11.28 -11.61
N LEU A 274 -6.89 -10.64 -12.56
CA LEU A 274 -6.29 -9.33 -12.35
C LEU A 274 -7.37 -8.26 -12.13
N ILE A 275 -7.09 -7.33 -11.23
CA ILE A 275 -7.92 -6.15 -10.97
C ILE A 275 -7.55 -5.05 -11.95
N TYR A 276 -8.52 -4.59 -12.73
CA TYR A 276 -8.38 -3.44 -13.64
C TYR A 276 -9.72 -2.78 -13.94
N ALA A 277 -9.69 -1.53 -14.39
CA ALA A 277 -10.88 -0.83 -14.84
C ALA A 277 -11.48 -1.52 -16.09
N PRO A 278 -12.79 -1.84 -16.13
CA PRO A 278 -13.41 -2.40 -17.32
C PRO A 278 -13.42 -1.35 -18.45
N GLU A 279 -13.50 -1.81 -19.70
CA GLU A 279 -13.38 -0.93 -20.88
C GLU A 279 -14.38 0.22 -20.90
N LYS A 280 -15.57 0.02 -20.34
CA LYS A 280 -16.60 1.07 -20.19
C LYS A 280 -16.12 2.28 -19.37
N MET A 281 -15.12 2.09 -18.51
CA MET A 281 -14.54 3.13 -17.66
C MET A 281 -13.31 3.79 -18.30
N VAL A 282 -12.93 3.39 -19.51
CA VAL A 282 -11.76 3.92 -20.23
C VAL A 282 -12.24 4.67 -21.47
N ASP A 283 -11.90 5.94 -21.56
CA ASP A 283 -12.26 6.80 -22.69
C ASP A 283 -11.17 7.87 -22.92
N ALA A 284 -11.40 8.80 -23.85
CA ALA A 284 -10.42 9.84 -24.18
C ALA A 284 -10.19 10.85 -23.03
N GLU A 285 -11.19 11.06 -22.17
CA GLU A 285 -11.10 11.94 -21.01
C GLU A 285 -10.48 11.21 -19.81
N TYR A 286 -10.76 9.91 -19.67
CA TYR A 286 -10.24 9.03 -18.63
C TYR A 286 -9.49 7.85 -19.26
N PRO A 287 -8.23 8.03 -19.72
CA PRO A 287 -7.40 6.92 -20.17
C PRO A 287 -7.16 5.93 -19.02
N ARG A 288 -6.81 4.68 -19.33
CA ARG A 288 -6.53 3.65 -18.32
C ARG A 288 -5.41 4.12 -17.38
N LEU A 289 -5.76 4.45 -16.13
CA LEU A 289 -4.84 5.05 -15.15
C LEU A 289 -4.01 3.99 -14.42
N PHE A 290 -4.57 2.80 -14.25
CA PHE A 290 -3.98 1.72 -13.47
C PHE A 290 -3.70 0.52 -14.37
N LYS A 291 -2.52 -0.08 -14.20
CA LYS A 291 -2.21 -1.37 -14.82
C LYS A 291 -3.02 -2.47 -14.13
N PRO A 292 -3.40 -3.54 -14.84
CA PRO A 292 -3.91 -4.75 -14.21
C PRO A 292 -2.94 -5.28 -13.15
N PHE A 293 -3.44 -5.79 -12.03
CA PHE A 293 -2.61 -6.36 -10.96
C PHE A 293 -3.34 -7.45 -10.17
N ASP A 294 -2.57 -8.37 -9.61
CA ASP A 294 -3.07 -9.37 -8.65
C ASP A 294 -3.35 -8.73 -7.27
N PHE A 295 -4.54 -8.98 -6.74
CA PHE A 295 -4.99 -8.37 -5.49
C PHE A 295 -4.19 -8.85 -4.29
N GLU A 296 -3.90 -10.14 -4.17
CA GLU A 296 -3.20 -10.69 -3.01
C GLU A 296 -1.74 -10.21 -2.98
N ALA A 297 -1.07 -10.16 -4.14
CA ALA A 297 0.25 -9.56 -4.30
C ALA A 297 0.25 -8.07 -3.93
N TYR A 298 -0.73 -7.29 -4.40
CA TYR A 298 -0.88 -5.89 -4.01
C TYR A 298 -1.12 -5.72 -2.51
N TYR A 299 -2.00 -6.54 -1.93
CA TYR A 299 -2.34 -6.50 -0.52
C TYR A 299 -1.14 -6.85 0.36
N LYS A 300 -0.38 -7.89 -0.01
CA LYS A 300 0.86 -8.29 0.64
C LYS A 300 1.93 -7.21 0.52
N PHE A 301 2.19 -6.72 -0.69
CA PHE A 301 3.17 -5.67 -0.97
C PHE A 301 2.92 -4.40 -0.14
N THR A 302 1.66 -3.96 -0.05
CA THR A 302 1.31 -2.74 0.70
C THR A 302 1.15 -2.96 2.20
N SER A 303 0.99 -4.21 2.65
CA SER A 303 0.99 -4.59 4.07
C SER A 303 2.41 -4.71 4.62
N GLU A 304 3.30 -5.37 3.86
CA GLU A 304 4.74 -5.44 4.11
C GLU A 304 5.43 -4.08 3.86
N GLY A 305 4.87 -3.28 2.94
CA GLY A 305 5.31 -1.94 2.57
C GLY A 305 5.04 -0.87 3.64
N SER A 306 4.19 -1.15 4.64
CA SER A 306 4.20 -0.37 5.89
C SER A 306 5.55 -0.50 6.64
N GLY A 307 6.27 -1.60 6.40
CA GLY A 307 7.66 -1.83 6.79
C GLY A 307 8.71 -1.11 5.94
N ARG A 308 8.34 -0.18 5.03
CA ARG A 308 9.28 0.82 4.50
C ARG A 308 9.69 1.84 5.58
N ARG A 309 8.99 1.93 6.72
CA ARG A 309 9.28 2.90 7.79
C ARG A 309 9.78 2.31 9.10
N ASP A 310 9.79 0.99 9.28
CA ASP A 310 10.37 0.40 10.49
C ASP A 310 11.68 -0.34 10.20
N LEU A 311 12.70 0.48 9.90
CA LEU A 311 14.09 0.04 9.85
C LEU A 311 14.49 -0.66 11.15
N SER A 312 13.95 -0.25 12.31
CA SER A 312 14.20 -0.90 13.60
C SER A 312 13.71 -2.34 13.56
N ALA A 313 12.43 -2.57 13.26
CA ALA A 313 11.86 -3.92 13.24
C ALA A 313 12.58 -4.87 12.27
N LYS A 314 13.04 -4.38 11.11
CA LYS A 314 13.82 -5.20 10.18
C LYS A 314 15.20 -5.56 10.72
N VAL A 315 15.88 -4.62 11.38
CA VAL A 315 17.18 -4.88 12.00
C VAL A 315 17.02 -5.77 13.23
N ASP A 316 15.96 -5.59 14.02
CA ASP A 316 15.65 -6.42 15.19
C ASP A 316 15.37 -7.86 14.76
N ALA A 317 14.49 -8.07 13.76
CA ALA A 317 14.20 -9.40 13.22
C ALA A 317 15.44 -10.09 12.62
N PHE A 318 16.35 -9.33 12.01
CA PHE A 318 17.63 -9.87 11.54
C PHE A 318 18.57 -10.23 12.71
N THR A 319 18.59 -9.38 13.75
CA THR A 319 19.42 -9.57 14.93
C THR A 319 19.00 -10.81 15.72
N GLU A 320 17.70 -11.02 15.91
CA GLU A 320 17.15 -12.21 16.57
C GLU A 320 17.51 -13.51 15.83
N LYS A 321 17.52 -13.48 14.49
CA LYS A 321 17.93 -14.65 13.67
C LYS A 321 19.40 -15.00 13.82
N LEU A 322 20.28 -14.00 13.94
CA LEU A 322 21.71 -14.23 14.09
C LEU A 322 22.13 -14.50 15.54
N TRP A 323 21.43 -13.89 16.50
CA TRP A 323 21.66 -14.04 17.93
C TRP A 323 20.36 -14.43 18.62
N PRO A 324 20.13 -15.74 18.87
CA PRO A 324 18.91 -16.23 19.53
C PRO A 324 18.68 -15.67 20.95
N GLN A 325 19.72 -15.13 21.59
CA GLN A 325 19.65 -14.48 22.91
C GLN A 325 19.52 -12.94 22.82
N GLY A 326 19.37 -12.41 21.60
CA GLY A 326 19.40 -10.98 21.31
C GLY A 326 20.80 -10.37 21.24
N ASN A 327 20.93 -9.24 20.56
CA ASN A 327 22.15 -8.42 20.53
C ASN A 327 21.79 -6.93 20.36
N ASN A 328 21.31 -6.33 21.44
CA ASN A 328 20.80 -4.96 21.45
C ASN A 328 21.85 -3.93 21.02
N SER A 329 23.13 -4.16 21.36
CA SER A 329 24.22 -3.27 20.95
C SER A 329 24.40 -3.26 19.43
N PHE A 330 24.37 -4.43 18.79
CA PHE A 330 24.45 -4.55 17.33
C PHE A 330 23.23 -3.92 16.68
N SER A 331 22.02 -4.28 17.13
CA SER A 331 20.78 -3.75 16.55
C SER A 331 20.76 -2.22 16.61
N THR A 332 20.98 -1.64 17.80
CA THR A 332 21.02 -0.18 18.00
C THR A 332 22.04 0.50 17.08
N THR A 333 23.22 -0.09 16.93
CA THR A 333 24.29 0.45 16.08
C THR A 333 23.89 0.44 14.61
N ILE A 334 23.36 -0.68 14.11
CA ILE A 334 22.97 -0.84 12.71
C ILE A 334 21.77 0.04 12.36
N GLN A 335 20.82 0.19 13.26
CA GLN A 335 19.69 1.12 13.09
C GLN A 335 20.17 2.57 12.97
N SER A 336 21.02 3.01 13.91
CA SER A 336 21.59 4.37 13.92
C SER A 336 22.40 4.63 12.64
N TYR A 337 23.25 3.68 12.25
CA TYR A 337 24.07 3.78 11.05
C TYR A 337 23.22 3.83 9.76
N SER A 338 22.24 2.93 9.63
CA SER A 338 21.35 2.87 8.46
C SER A 338 20.51 4.14 8.33
N LYS A 339 20.04 4.71 9.45
CA LYS A 339 19.32 5.99 9.46
C LYS A 339 20.19 7.11 8.91
N LYS A 340 21.41 7.27 9.42
CA LYS A 340 22.37 8.29 8.94
C LYS A 340 22.71 8.13 7.47
N LEU A 341 22.89 6.89 6.99
CA LEU A 341 23.13 6.63 5.57
C LEU A 341 21.94 6.98 4.69
N SER A 342 20.71 6.75 5.15
CA SER A 342 19.52 7.14 4.39
C SER A 342 19.38 8.66 4.24
N GLU A 343 19.70 9.42 5.29
CA GLU A 343 19.72 10.89 5.25
C GLU A 343 20.79 11.41 4.27
N LEU A 344 21.98 10.78 4.26
CA LEU A 344 23.05 11.10 3.32
C LEU A 344 22.65 10.78 1.86
N ASP A 345 22.04 9.62 1.62
CA ASP A 345 21.53 9.24 0.30
C ASP A 345 20.48 10.22 -0.22
N ILE A 346 19.51 10.61 0.60
CA ILE A 346 18.49 11.60 0.22
C ILE A 346 19.16 12.91 -0.19
N THR A 347 20.18 13.35 0.54
CA THR A 347 20.94 14.56 0.24
C THR A 347 21.66 14.45 -1.10
N ILE A 348 22.40 13.35 -1.33
CA ILE A 348 23.12 13.09 -2.57
C ILE A 348 22.17 13.04 -3.77
N ARG A 349 21.08 12.27 -3.67
CA ARG A 349 20.12 12.13 -4.78
C ARG A 349 19.41 13.44 -5.09
N ARG A 350 19.11 14.25 -4.08
CA ARG A 350 18.55 15.60 -4.27
C ARG A 350 19.53 16.49 -5.03
N MET A 351 20.80 16.54 -4.62
CA MET A 351 21.84 17.32 -5.30
C MET A 351 22.00 16.90 -6.76
N ILE A 352 22.01 15.59 -7.04
CA ILE A 352 22.08 15.07 -8.41
C ILE A 352 20.85 15.49 -9.20
N MET A 353 19.64 15.23 -8.71
CA MET A 353 18.43 15.57 -9.48
C MET A 353 18.29 17.09 -9.71
N GLU A 354 18.70 17.92 -8.75
CA GLU A 354 18.77 19.37 -8.90
C GLU A 354 19.78 19.78 -9.99
N SER A 355 20.97 19.17 -10.04
CA SER A 355 21.97 19.49 -11.07
C SER A 355 21.51 19.15 -12.49
N PHE A 356 20.57 18.21 -12.63
CA PHE A 356 19.93 17.86 -13.91
C PHE A 356 18.61 18.62 -14.17
N GLY A 357 18.21 19.55 -13.29
CA GLY A 357 16.97 20.34 -13.44
C GLY A 357 15.69 19.54 -13.20
N LEU A 358 15.75 18.42 -12.48
CA LEU A 358 14.66 17.46 -12.29
C LEU A 358 13.90 17.64 -10.97
N VAL A 359 13.89 18.84 -10.41
CA VAL A 359 13.36 19.16 -9.07
C VAL A 359 11.94 18.64 -8.83
N LYS A 360 11.08 18.74 -9.86
CA LYS A 360 9.68 18.28 -9.79
C LYS A 360 9.49 16.78 -9.59
N TYR A 361 10.49 15.96 -9.88
CA TYR A 361 10.40 14.49 -9.79
C TYR A 361 11.11 13.92 -8.56
N ILE A 362 11.70 14.77 -7.72
CA ILE A 362 12.53 14.34 -6.58
C ILE A 362 11.70 13.50 -5.62
N ASP A 363 10.56 14.00 -5.16
CA ASP A 363 9.79 13.29 -4.13
C ASP A 363 9.25 11.94 -4.64
N GLU A 364 8.81 11.86 -5.88
CA GLU A 364 8.35 10.62 -6.52
C GLU A 364 9.49 9.59 -6.67
N HIS A 365 10.68 10.06 -7.07
CA HIS A 365 11.87 9.23 -7.17
C HIS A 365 12.38 8.77 -5.78
N LEU A 366 12.34 9.63 -4.77
CA LEU A 366 12.70 9.26 -3.39
C LEU A 366 11.74 8.18 -2.86
N HIS A 367 10.43 8.33 -3.08
CA HIS A 367 9.41 7.39 -2.58
C HIS A 367 9.34 6.05 -3.32
N SER A 368 9.86 5.96 -4.55
CA SER A 368 9.87 4.71 -5.32
C SER A 368 11.04 3.78 -4.97
N THR A 369 12.02 4.27 -4.23
CA THR A 369 13.24 3.51 -3.85
C THR A 369 13.15 2.85 -2.47
N ASN A 370 13.99 1.84 -2.24
CA ASN A 370 14.13 1.16 -0.94
C ASN A 370 15.63 0.92 -0.64
N TYR A 371 15.96 0.65 0.62
CA TYR A 371 17.33 0.51 1.09
C TYR A 371 17.72 -0.95 1.35
N LEU A 372 18.97 -1.28 1.03
CA LEU A 372 19.62 -2.54 1.38
C LEU A 372 20.97 -2.23 2.03
N LEU A 373 21.11 -2.53 3.32
CA LEU A 373 22.40 -2.52 3.98
C LEU A 373 23.08 -3.88 3.81
N ARG A 374 24.35 -3.88 3.41
CA ARG A 374 25.19 -5.09 3.37
C ARG A 374 26.41 -4.90 4.27
N VAL A 375 26.69 -5.92 5.08
CA VAL A 375 27.93 -6.04 5.83
C VAL A 375 28.76 -7.11 5.13
N MET A 376 29.97 -6.75 4.69
CA MET A 376 30.81 -7.61 3.84
C MET A 376 32.14 -7.88 4.54
N LYS A 377 32.64 -9.11 4.38
CA LYS A 377 33.97 -9.53 4.85
C LYS A 377 34.68 -10.24 3.71
N TYR A 378 35.86 -9.73 3.35
CA TYR A 378 36.75 -10.39 2.40
C TYR A 378 37.89 -11.07 3.17
N LYS A 379 38.28 -12.27 2.73
CA LYS A 379 39.49 -12.93 3.26
C LYS A 379 40.70 -12.25 2.60
N GLY A 380 41.67 -11.81 3.42
CA GLY A 380 42.95 -11.33 2.90
C GLY A 380 43.73 -12.47 2.21
N PRO A 381 44.62 -12.15 1.26
CA PRO A 381 45.47 -13.16 0.64
C PRO A 381 46.42 -13.77 1.69
N ASP A 382 46.65 -15.08 1.62
CA ASP A 382 47.64 -15.79 2.46
C ASP A 382 49.10 -15.53 1.98
N THR A 383 49.27 -14.67 0.98
CA THR A 383 50.54 -14.31 0.32
C THR A 383 50.59 -12.80 0.06
N GLU A 384 51.77 -12.25 -0.26
CA GLU A 384 51.91 -10.83 -0.66
C GLU A 384 51.31 -10.53 -2.05
N GLU A 385 50.86 -11.55 -2.79
CA GLU A 385 50.21 -11.37 -4.08
C GLU A 385 48.81 -10.78 -3.92
N THR A 386 48.51 -9.77 -4.74
CA THR A 386 47.16 -9.21 -4.82
C THR A 386 46.21 -10.25 -5.40
N LYS A 387 45.19 -10.63 -4.63
CA LYS A 387 44.13 -11.55 -5.07
C LYS A 387 42.81 -10.79 -5.20
N LEU A 388 42.08 -11.08 -6.27
CA LEU A 388 40.75 -10.53 -6.49
C LEU A 388 39.79 -11.08 -5.44
N GLY A 389 39.25 -10.20 -4.59
CA GLY A 389 38.19 -10.54 -3.63
C GLY A 389 36.79 -10.53 -4.24
N LEU A 390 36.61 -9.80 -5.34
CA LEU A 390 35.38 -9.73 -6.13
C LEU A 390 35.76 -9.33 -7.56
N ASN A 391 35.08 -9.90 -8.55
CA ASN A 391 35.32 -9.54 -9.95
C ASN A 391 34.89 -8.10 -10.24
N ALA A 392 35.56 -7.46 -11.21
CA ALA A 392 35.18 -6.16 -11.73
C ALA A 392 33.70 -6.14 -12.14
N HIS A 393 32.95 -5.13 -11.68
CA HIS A 393 31.52 -4.99 -11.95
C HIS A 393 31.07 -3.53 -11.82
N THR A 394 29.82 -3.26 -12.21
CA THR A 394 29.09 -2.02 -11.91
C THR A 394 27.94 -2.30 -10.95
N ASP A 395 27.55 -1.30 -10.17
CA ASP A 395 26.44 -1.40 -9.24
C ASP A 395 25.10 -1.22 -9.98
N LYS A 396 24.15 -2.13 -9.79
CA LYS A 396 22.83 -2.07 -10.45
C LYS A 396 21.82 -1.17 -9.77
N ASN A 397 22.15 -0.64 -8.60
CA ASN A 397 21.23 0.16 -7.79
C ASN A 397 21.13 1.62 -8.29
N ILE A 398 20.54 2.51 -7.48
CA ILE A 398 20.45 3.94 -7.76
C ILE A 398 21.73 4.64 -7.29
N VAL A 399 22.08 4.50 -6.01
CA VAL A 399 23.30 5.02 -5.40
C VAL A 399 23.86 3.97 -4.45
N THR A 400 25.20 3.81 -4.45
CA THR A 400 25.95 3.08 -3.43
C THR A 400 26.68 4.08 -2.54
N ILE A 401 26.55 3.91 -1.22
CA ILE A 401 27.37 4.59 -0.22
C ILE A 401 28.18 3.52 0.50
N LEU A 402 29.48 3.51 0.28
CA LEU A 402 30.40 2.51 0.78
C LEU A 402 31.29 3.12 1.88
N TYR A 403 31.35 2.45 3.02
CA TYR A 403 32.34 2.69 4.06
C TYR A 403 33.32 1.52 4.07
N GLN A 404 34.61 1.84 4.00
CA GLN A 404 35.70 0.87 4.00
C GLN A 404 36.53 1.08 5.28
N ASN A 405 37.00 -0.01 5.88
CA ASN A 405 37.97 0.07 6.97
C ASN A 405 39.35 0.54 6.44
N HIS A 406 40.35 0.68 7.31
CA HIS A 406 41.68 1.17 6.93
C HIS A 406 42.54 0.18 6.12
N VAL A 407 41.91 -0.79 5.45
CA VAL A 407 42.56 -1.80 4.62
C VAL A 407 42.28 -1.45 3.16
N GLU A 408 43.32 -1.24 2.36
CA GLU A 408 43.19 -1.00 0.91
C GLU A 408 42.62 -2.22 0.17
N GLY A 409 41.90 -2.00 -0.92
CA GLY A 409 41.36 -3.11 -1.73
C GLY A 409 40.30 -2.73 -2.77
N LEU A 410 39.69 -1.55 -2.67
CA LEU A 410 38.79 -1.06 -3.71
C LEU A 410 39.58 -0.41 -4.85
N GLU A 411 39.27 -0.83 -6.07
CA GLU A 411 39.71 -0.17 -7.29
C GLU A 411 38.49 0.24 -8.11
N VAL A 412 38.55 1.43 -8.73
CA VAL A 412 37.49 1.94 -9.61
C VAL A 412 38.07 2.16 -11.00
N GLN A 413 37.40 1.59 -12.00
CA GLN A 413 37.81 1.77 -13.39
C GLN A 413 37.32 3.11 -13.93
N THR A 414 38.21 3.84 -14.58
CA THR A 414 37.91 5.09 -15.29
C THR A 414 37.36 4.81 -16.68
N LYS A 415 36.77 5.83 -17.31
CA LYS A 415 36.29 5.79 -18.70
C LYS A 415 37.37 5.37 -19.71
N ASP A 416 38.65 5.59 -19.39
CA ASP A 416 39.79 5.28 -20.24
C ASP A 416 40.37 3.88 -19.93
N ASN A 417 39.59 3.01 -19.27
CA ASN A 417 39.92 1.66 -18.84
C ASN A 417 41.07 1.53 -17.82
N ASN A 418 41.55 2.65 -17.25
CA ASN A 418 42.56 2.65 -16.19
C ASN A 418 41.91 2.40 -14.82
N TRP A 419 42.57 1.61 -13.98
CA TRP A 419 42.13 1.34 -12.61
C TRP A 419 42.77 2.31 -11.62
N ILE A 420 41.94 2.92 -10.78
CA ILE A 420 42.38 3.80 -9.69
C ILE A 420 42.16 3.09 -8.36
N LYS A 421 43.23 2.94 -7.57
CA LYS A 421 43.15 2.49 -6.19
C LYS A 421 42.50 3.56 -5.32
N VAL A 422 41.40 3.21 -4.66
CA VAL A 422 40.71 4.11 -3.74
C VAL A 422 41.33 3.97 -2.36
N LYS A 423 41.99 5.04 -1.90
CA LYS A 423 42.58 5.09 -0.56
C LYS A 423 41.49 5.32 0.48
N PRO A 424 41.31 4.42 1.47
CA PRO A 424 40.34 4.64 2.52
C PRO A 424 40.77 5.82 3.41
N SER A 425 39.80 6.65 3.81
CA SER A 425 39.99 7.72 4.80
C SER A 425 38.96 7.55 5.93
N GLN A 426 39.38 7.83 7.17
CA GLN A 426 38.61 7.51 8.38
C GLN A 426 37.24 8.23 8.41
N ASP A 427 37.15 9.41 7.80
CA ASP A 427 35.98 10.28 7.87
C ASP A 427 35.29 10.44 6.50
N SER A 428 35.40 9.44 5.63
CA SER A 428 34.88 9.52 4.26
C SER A 428 34.01 8.32 3.89
N PHE A 429 33.01 8.60 3.06
CA PHE A 429 32.27 7.58 2.32
C PHE A 429 32.61 7.66 0.85
N ILE A 430 32.64 6.51 0.18
CA ILE A 430 32.76 6.42 -1.26
C ILE A 430 31.34 6.35 -1.81
N VAL A 431 30.98 7.30 -2.67
CA VAL A 431 29.66 7.37 -3.31
C VAL A 431 29.82 6.98 -4.78
N MET A 432 29.05 5.99 -5.21
CA MET A 432 29.04 5.51 -6.60
C MET A 432 27.62 5.58 -7.15
N ILE A 433 27.50 5.99 -8.40
CA ILE A 433 26.21 6.02 -9.12
C ILE A 433 25.99 4.65 -9.74
N GLY A 434 24.85 4.04 -9.42
CA GLY A 434 24.49 2.77 -10.02
C GLY A 434 23.81 2.92 -11.38
N ASP A 435 23.80 1.83 -12.13
CA ASP A 435 23.29 1.75 -13.49
C ASP A 435 21.82 2.20 -13.58
N SER A 436 21.00 1.94 -12.56
CA SER A 436 19.59 2.34 -12.57
C SER A 436 19.45 3.86 -12.59
N LEU A 437 20.24 4.59 -11.79
CA LEU A 437 20.20 6.05 -11.80
C LEU A 437 20.81 6.60 -13.10
N HIS A 438 21.87 5.97 -13.60
CA HIS A 438 22.46 6.32 -14.89
C HIS A 438 21.43 6.23 -16.02
N VAL A 439 20.66 5.13 -16.08
CA VAL A 439 19.58 4.93 -17.05
C VAL A 439 18.44 5.93 -16.84
N CYS A 440 17.99 6.15 -15.60
CA CYS A 440 16.95 7.13 -15.28
C CYS A 440 17.34 8.55 -15.76
N LEU A 441 18.55 8.99 -15.47
CA LEU A 441 19.05 10.30 -15.90
C LEU A 441 19.20 10.38 -17.42
N TRP A 442 19.63 9.29 -18.08
CA TRP A 442 19.71 9.23 -19.54
C TRP A 442 18.35 9.35 -20.22
N PHE A 443 17.34 8.61 -19.75
CA PHE A 443 15.98 8.72 -20.29
C PHE A 443 15.38 10.12 -20.07
N LEU A 444 15.53 10.67 -18.87
CA LEU A 444 14.98 11.98 -18.52
C LEU A 444 15.66 13.11 -19.31
N SER A 445 16.98 13.07 -19.46
CA SER A 445 17.72 14.07 -20.25
C SER A 445 17.40 14.00 -21.75
N THR A 446 17.23 12.79 -22.30
CA THR A 446 16.91 12.59 -23.73
C THR A 446 15.47 13.02 -24.06
N PHE A 447 14.49 12.71 -23.20
CA PHE A 447 13.10 13.17 -23.40
C PHE A 447 12.94 14.68 -23.22
N LEU A 448 13.69 15.29 -22.30
CA LEU A 448 13.69 16.74 -22.12
C LEU A 448 14.37 17.47 -23.29
N HIS A 449 15.48 16.94 -23.82
CA HIS A 449 16.10 17.46 -25.04
C HIS A 449 15.17 17.32 -26.25
N ASN A 450 14.48 16.18 -26.42
CA ASN A 450 13.53 15.99 -27.51
C ASN A 450 12.28 16.89 -27.39
N ARG A 451 11.82 17.23 -26.18
CA ARG A 451 10.77 18.26 -26.00
C ARG A 451 11.23 19.67 -26.37
N VAL A 452 12.50 20.01 -26.11
CA VAL A 452 13.07 21.32 -26.49
C VAL A 452 13.28 21.42 -28.01
N PHE A 453 13.70 20.33 -28.67
CA PHE A 453 13.81 20.29 -30.14
C PHE A 453 12.46 20.24 -30.85
N ALA A 454 11.46 19.51 -30.32
CA ALA A 454 10.12 19.42 -30.92
C ALA A 454 9.33 20.74 -30.90
N LEU A 455 9.68 21.69 -30.03
CA LEU A 455 9.03 23.00 -29.96
C LEU A 455 9.53 24.02 -31.01
N ARG A 456 10.46 23.66 -31.91
CA ARG A 456 11.03 24.62 -32.88
C ARG A 456 11.09 24.25 -34.36
N THR A 457 10.60 23.09 -34.80
CA THR A 457 10.56 22.79 -36.24
C THR A 457 9.26 22.11 -36.67
N ARG A 458 8.38 22.88 -37.31
CA ARG A 458 7.44 22.32 -38.30
C ARG A 458 8.27 21.91 -39.52
N THR A 459 8.53 20.62 -39.70
CA THR A 459 8.64 19.89 -41.00
C THR A 459 9.15 18.48 -40.75
N ASN A 460 8.61 17.51 -41.50
CA ASN A 460 9.04 16.11 -41.52
C ASN A 460 10.55 15.99 -41.76
N SER A 461 11.28 15.33 -40.84
CA SER A 461 12.62 14.81 -41.09
C SER A 461 12.94 13.68 -40.09
N MET A 462 13.23 12.48 -40.61
CA MET A 462 13.93 11.42 -39.89
C MET A 462 15.38 11.86 -39.64
N VAL A 463 15.87 11.68 -38.42
CA VAL A 463 17.31 11.68 -38.13
C VAL A 463 17.62 10.41 -37.36
N PHE A 464 18.23 9.46 -38.07
CA PHE A 464 19.04 8.39 -37.48
C PHE A 464 20.45 8.94 -37.26
N ASN A 465 21.00 8.76 -36.06
CA ASN A 465 22.44 8.78 -35.86
C ASN A 465 22.81 7.69 -34.84
N VAL A 466 23.56 6.71 -35.33
CA VAL A 466 24.16 5.61 -34.56
C VAL A 466 25.67 5.67 -34.80
N THR A 467 26.43 5.82 -33.71
CA THR A 467 27.84 5.40 -33.56
C THR A 467 27.98 5.02 -32.07
N GLY A 468 27.82 3.76 -31.66
CA GLY A 468 28.85 2.71 -31.66
C GLY A 468 29.90 3.02 -30.57
N THR A 469 30.00 2.30 -29.43
CA THR A 469 30.24 0.86 -29.30
C THR A 469 29.57 0.24 -28.05
N ALA A 470 28.81 -0.83 -28.24
CA ALA A 470 28.46 -1.79 -27.18
C ALA A 470 29.32 -3.06 -27.30
N LYS A 471 29.52 -3.81 -26.20
CA LYS A 471 29.60 -5.30 -26.12
C LYS A 471 29.87 -5.74 -24.64
N TRP A 472 28.86 -6.02 -23.79
CA TRP A 472 28.26 -7.35 -23.35
C TRP A 472 29.11 -8.12 -22.29
N SER A 473 28.67 -8.95 -21.31
CA SER A 473 27.36 -9.40 -20.74
C SER A 473 27.52 -10.47 -19.59
N ILE A 474 26.64 -10.45 -18.55
CA ILE A 474 25.82 -11.57 -17.95
C ILE A 474 26.44 -12.59 -16.91
N VAL A 475 25.87 -13.10 -15.78
CA VAL A 475 24.60 -13.00 -14.92
C VAL A 475 24.78 -13.94 -13.64
N LEU A 476 24.34 -13.69 -12.37
CA LEU A 476 23.02 -13.81 -11.63
C LEU A 476 23.15 -13.23 -10.17
N SER A 477 22.15 -12.76 -9.38
CA SER A 477 20.72 -12.37 -9.53
C SER A 477 20.19 -11.71 -8.21
N VAL A 478 19.34 -10.68 -8.31
CA VAL A 478 18.04 -10.54 -7.59
C VAL A 478 17.06 -9.86 -8.56
N SER A 479 15.91 -10.51 -8.79
CA SER A 479 14.92 -10.20 -9.84
C SER A 479 13.92 -9.09 -9.48
N PRO A 480 13.25 -8.48 -10.50
CA PRO A 480 11.85 -8.06 -10.41
C PRO A 480 10.94 -9.29 -10.23
N CYS A 481 9.77 -9.12 -9.62
CA CYS A 481 8.76 -10.17 -9.59
C CYS A 481 8.23 -10.41 -11.02
N ASP A 482 8.41 -11.62 -11.56
CA ASP A 482 7.86 -12.03 -12.86
C ASP A 482 6.63 -12.94 -12.63
N ASP A 483 5.45 -12.48 -13.06
CA ASP A 483 4.75 -13.12 -14.19
C ASP A 483 3.93 -12.04 -14.90
N ASP A 484 4.29 -11.77 -16.15
CA ASP A 484 3.53 -11.02 -17.14
C ASP A 484 4.04 -11.51 -18.49
N ARG A 485 3.43 -12.58 -19.00
CA ARG A 485 3.61 -12.98 -20.39
C ARG A 485 2.71 -12.14 -21.30
N ASN A 486 3.34 -11.71 -22.39
CA ASN A 486 2.83 -10.95 -23.53
C ASN A 486 2.61 -9.44 -23.33
N ARG A 487 3.76 -8.76 -23.34
CA ARG A 487 4.02 -7.76 -24.39
C ARG A 487 3.80 -8.41 -25.77
N ASP A 488 2.60 -8.30 -26.34
CA ASP A 488 2.46 -8.57 -27.77
C ASP A 488 2.99 -7.37 -28.57
N GLU A 489 4.19 -7.60 -29.12
CA GLU A 489 4.66 -7.19 -30.45
C GLU A 489 3.69 -6.26 -31.20
N ILE A 490 4.06 -5.04 -31.58
CA ILE A 490 4.93 -4.80 -32.74
C ILE A 490 5.45 -3.35 -32.61
N LEU A 491 6.77 -3.21 -32.40
CA LEU A 491 7.51 -2.16 -33.10
C LEU A 491 7.54 -2.61 -34.56
N THR A 492 6.89 -1.85 -35.43
CA THR A 492 6.98 -2.07 -36.88
C THR A 492 8.43 -1.88 -37.31
N ARG A 493 9.06 -3.00 -37.71
CA ARG A 493 10.19 -3.19 -38.64
C ARG A 493 11.15 -2.00 -38.86
N ILE A 494 12.45 -2.25 -38.63
CA ILE A 494 13.46 -2.25 -39.70
C ILE A 494 14.60 -3.20 -39.30
N VAL A 495 14.85 -4.15 -40.21
CA VAL A 495 15.96 -5.10 -40.30
C VAL A 495 17.24 -4.37 -40.70
N LEU A 496 18.42 -4.81 -40.23
CA LEU A 496 19.57 -5.19 -41.06
C LEU A 496 20.78 -5.65 -40.21
N ASN A 497 21.09 -6.95 -40.33
CA ASN A 497 22.38 -7.68 -40.31
C ASN A 497 23.54 -7.15 -39.43
N SER A 498 24.19 -7.94 -38.58
CA SER A 498 24.84 -9.22 -38.91
C SER A 498 25.13 -10.12 -37.68
N GLU A 499 24.78 -11.41 -37.84
CA GLU A 499 25.30 -12.69 -37.30
C GLU A 499 26.48 -12.65 -36.28
N SER A 500 26.54 -13.44 -35.20
CA SER A 500 26.45 -14.92 -35.15
C SER A 500 26.09 -15.53 -33.78
N ARG A 501 25.04 -16.37 -33.79
CA ARG A 501 24.89 -17.71 -33.18
C ARG A 501 25.55 -18.06 -31.83
N THR A 502 24.74 -18.16 -30.79
CA THR A 502 24.42 -19.43 -30.06
C THR A 502 23.40 -19.14 -28.96
N TYR A 503 22.12 -19.47 -29.17
CA TYR A 503 21.11 -19.85 -28.16
C TYR A 503 19.80 -20.15 -28.91
N ARG A 504 19.84 -21.18 -29.77
CA ARG A 504 18.65 -21.94 -30.17
C ARG A 504 18.53 -23.08 -29.18
N GLU A 505 17.34 -23.24 -28.59
CA GLU A 505 16.84 -24.36 -27.75
C GLU A 505 16.31 -24.00 -26.35
N PHE A 506 15.71 -22.82 -26.16
CA PHE A 506 14.84 -22.59 -24.97
C PHE A 506 13.54 -21.85 -25.30
N ALA A 507 12.98 -22.15 -26.48
CA ALA A 507 11.63 -21.73 -26.88
C ALA A 507 10.93 -22.86 -27.65
N LYS A 508 10.76 -23.98 -26.96
CA LYS A 508 9.51 -24.75 -26.92
C LYS A 508 9.04 -24.68 -25.46
#